data_AF-A0A3B8X2N4-F1
#
_entry.id   AF-A0A3B8X2N4-F1
#
_cell.length_a   1.000
_cell.length_b   1.000
_cell.length_c   1.000
_cell.angle_alpha   90.00
_cell.angle_beta   90.00
_cell.angle_gamma   90.00
#
_symmetry.space_group_name_H-M   'P 1'
#
loop_
_entity.id
_entity.type
_entity.pdbx_description
1 polymer ?
#
loop_
_entity_poly.entity_id
_entity_poly.type
_entity_poly.pdbx_seq_one_letter_code
_entity_poly.pdbx_strand_id
1 'polypeptide(L)'
;INGIAIGAATDAGNGLGAGSAAQIADAINQLTGTHGVTATAGAATATITAANFGSALTFNDVGNDSTLQYTLQINGTQIATQTEGAVTITAQSDLISLINSQASTTGVTATLQSNNDIQLTAADGRNIEFAEMVSNASGGANDQVRGYFGDMVTENPALLYGVSGRSFKGSVTLAANSQIAVSDLNDSDSEAFFTQISNNNTQTTNAAAIASSNVLTVNDSNNS
;
A
#
# COMPACT_ATOMS: atom_id res chain seq x y z
N ILE A 1 8.37 0.26 -21.33
CA ILE A 1 9.00 -1.08 -21.25
C ILE A 1 9.37 -1.56 -22.64
N ASN A 2 10.64 -1.95 -22.88
CA ASN A 2 11.17 -2.38 -24.18
C ASN A 2 10.82 -1.42 -25.33
N GLY A 3 10.94 -0.10 -25.08
CA GLY A 3 10.60 0.94 -26.06
C GLY A 3 9.09 1.17 -26.27
N ILE A 4 8.23 0.38 -25.63
CA ILE A 4 6.76 0.55 -25.65
C ILE A 4 6.32 1.36 -24.44
N ALA A 5 5.57 2.43 -24.68
CA ALA A 5 4.94 3.21 -23.61
C ALA A 5 3.84 2.37 -22.94
N ILE A 6 3.88 2.29 -21.61
CA ILE A 6 2.78 1.73 -20.83
C ILE A 6 1.87 2.91 -20.51
N GLY A 7 0.58 2.80 -20.86
CA GLY A 7 -0.39 3.85 -20.53
C GLY A 7 -0.63 3.98 -19.02
N ALA A 8 -1.36 5.01 -18.63
CA ALA A 8 -1.75 5.18 -17.24
C ALA A 8 -2.55 3.96 -16.73
N ALA A 9 -2.24 3.54 -15.51
CA ALA A 9 -3.04 2.57 -14.78
C ALA A 9 -4.42 3.16 -14.42
N THR A 10 -5.42 2.30 -14.23
CA THR A 10 -6.80 2.76 -13.95
C THR A 10 -6.97 3.03 -12.45
N ASP A 11 -7.74 4.06 -12.10
CA ASP A 11 -8.20 4.28 -10.72
C ASP A 11 -9.59 3.66 -10.53
N ALA A 12 -9.65 2.64 -9.67
CA ALA A 12 -10.87 1.91 -9.34
C ALA A 12 -11.31 2.11 -7.87
N GLY A 13 -10.65 3.01 -7.12
CA GLY A 13 -10.91 3.26 -5.70
C GLY A 13 -10.59 2.09 -4.78
N ASN A 14 -10.84 2.23 -3.47
CA ASN A 14 -10.71 1.14 -2.48
C ASN A 14 -9.33 0.45 -2.50
N GLY A 15 -8.27 1.26 -2.53
CA GLY A 15 -6.88 0.81 -2.64
C GLY A 15 -6.46 0.39 -4.06
N LEU A 16 -7.38 0.25 -5.02
CA LEU A 16 -7.09 -0.03 -6.43
C LEU A 16 -6.91 1.27 -7.23
N GLY A 17 -6.20 2.25 -6.66
CA GLY A 17 -5.83 3.46 -7.38
C GLY A 17 -4.80 3.19 -8.49
N ALA A 18 -4.59 4.18 -9.37
CA ALA A 18 -3.61 4.10 -10.45
C ALA A 18 -2.17 3.82 -9.96
N GLY A 19 -1.86 4.16 -8.71
CA GLY A 19 -0.57 3.86 -8.07
C GLY A 19 -0.45 2.47 -7.43
N SER A 20 -1.48 1.61 -7.53
CA SER A 20 -1.49 0.27 -6.92
C SER A 20 -0.78 -0.78 -7.76
N ALA A 21 -0.14 -1.75 -7.12
CA ALA A 21 0.60 -2.79 -7.82
C ALA A 21 -0.30 -3.63 -8.74
N ALA A 22 -1.55 -3.88 -8.33
CA ALA A 22 -2.57 -4.54 -9.15
C ALA A 22 -2.81 -3.80 -10.46
N GLN A 23 -3.17 -2.51 -10.38
CA GLN A 23 -3.52 -1.71 -11.55
C GLN A 23 -2.33 -1.51 -12.49
N ILE A 24 -1.12 -1.40 -11.94
CA ILE A 24 0.07 -1.22 -12.76
C ILE A 24 0.47 -2.55 -13.43
N ALA A 25 0.38 -3.68 -12.72
CA ALA A 25 0.60 -4.98 -13.34
C ALA A 25 -0.40 -5.23 -14.47
N ASP A 26 -1.67 -4.88 -14.28
CA ASP A 26 -2.72 -4.98 -15.30
C ASP A 26 -2.40 -4.11 -16.52
N ALA A 27 -1.97 -2.85 -16.32
CA ALA A 27 -1.58 -1.95 -17.40
C ALA A 27 -0.41 -2.50 -18.24
N ILE A 28 0.60 -3.10 -17.60
CA ILE A 28 1.72 -3.74 -18.29
C ILE A 28 1.24 -4.99 -19.04
N ASN A 29 0.42 -5.83 -18.41
CA ASN A 29 -0.01 -7.09 -19.00
C ASN A 29 -0.91 -6.93 -20.24
N GLN A 30 -1.63 -5.81 -20.36
CA GLN A 30 -2.39 -5.48 -21.56
C GLN A 30 -1.53 -5.37 -22.84
N LEU A 31 -0.23 -5.10 -22.69
CA LEU A 31 0.71 -4.91 -23.80
C LEU A 31 1.77 -6.02 -23.88
N THR A 32 1.63 -7.12 -23.11
CA THR A 32 2.58 -8.24 -23.09
C THR A 32 2.88 -8.79 -24.49
N GLY A 33 1.88 -8.88 -25.37
CA GLY A 33 2.08 -9.37 -26.75
C GLY A 33 3.00 -8.47 -27.60
N THR A 34 3.16 -7.20 -27.21
CA THR A 34 3.95 -6.20 -27.94
C THR A 34 5.37 -6.06 -27.36
N HIS A 35 5.51 -6.01 -26.04
CA HIS A 35 6.83 -5.82 -25.39
C HIS A 35 7.45 -7.10 -24.82
N GLY A 36 6.71 -8.22 -24.76
CA GLY A 36 7.22 -9.52 -24.29
C GLY A 36 7.49 -9.61 -22.80
N VAL A 37 6.89 -8.72 -21.99
CA VAL A 37 7.07 -8.65 -20.53
C VAL A 37 5.72 -8.93 -19.87
N THR A 38 5.74 -9.73 -18.81
CA THR A 38 4.62 -9.95 -17.90
C THR A 38 4.91 -9.28 -16.57
N ALA A 39 3.88 -8.80 -15.90
CA ALA A 39 3.95 -8.21 -14.58
C ALA A 39 3.08 -8.98 -13.60
N THR A 40 3.55 -9.15 -12.37
CA THR A 40 2.79 -9.76 -11.27
C THR A 40 2.78 -8.80 -10.08
N ALA A 41 1.58 -8.51 -9.58
CA ALA A 41 1.41 -7.73 -8.37
C ALA A 41 1.73 -8.58 -7.14
N GLY A 42 2.59 -8.06 -6.27
CA GLY A 42 2.84 -8.57 -4.94
C GLY A 42 1.89 -7.94 -3.93
N ALA A 43 1.66 -8.65 -2.82
CA ALA A 43 0.81 -8.16 -1.75
C ALA A 43 1.35 -6.84 -1.15
N ALA A 44 0.45 -5.93 -0.81
CA ALA A 44 0.78 -4.82 0.08
C ALA A 44 0.71 -5.29 1.54
N THR A 45 1.65 -4.82 2.36
CA THR A 45 1.71 -5.17 3.78
C THR A 45 1.92 -3.92 4.62
N ALA A 46 1.16 -3.80 5.71
CA ALA A 46 1.29 -2.73 6.70
C ALA A 46 1.27 -3.31 8.11
N THR A 47 2.04 -2.74 9.02
CA THR A 47 2.19 -3.28 10.37
C THR A 47 1.75 -2.27 11.42
N ILE A 48 0.80 -2.66 12.27
CA ILE A 48 0.53 -1.97 13.53
C ILE A 48 1.35 -2.69 14.59
N THR A 49 2.36 -2.00 15.13
CA THR A 49 3.24 -2.62 16.13
C THR A 49 2.51 -2.82 17.45
N ALA A 50 2.91 -3.82 18.23
CA ALA A 50 2.40 -4.07 19.57
C ALA A 50 2.53 -2.82 20.48
N ALA A 51 3.64 -2.09 20.33
CA ALA A 51 3.89 -0.84 21.06
C ALA A 51 2.91 0.27 20.66
N ASN A 52 2.64 0.40 19.36
CA ASN A 52 1.64 1.34 18.86
C ASN A 52 0.27 0.95 19.41
N PHE A 53 -0.16 -0.30 19.31
CA PHE A 53 -1.46 -0.74 19.84
C PHE A 53 -1.60 -0.55 21.36
N GLY A 54 -0.59 -0.94 22.14
CA GLY A 54 -0.62 -0.88 23.61
C GLY A 54 -0.64 0.54 24.20
N SER A 55 -0.34 1.56 23.40
CA SER A 55 -0.42 2.98 23.72
C SER A 55 -1.38 3.75 22.81
N ALA A 56 -2.10 3.02 21.95
CA ALA A 56 -2.58 3.52 20.66
C ALA A 56 -3.52 4.66 20.79
N LEU A 57 -4.59 4.47 21.56
CA LEU A 57 -5.72 5.38 21.52
C LEU A 57 -5.73 6.22 22.78
N THR A 58 -5.04 7.35 22.69
CA THR A 58 -5.01 8.34 23.76
C THR A 58 -5.60 9.63 23.23
N PHE A 59 -6.64 10.12 23.91
CA PHE A 59 -7.23 11.43 23.67
C PHE A 59 -6.49 12.45 24.54
N ASN A 60 -6.11 13.56 23.93
CA ASN A 60 -5.55 14.73 24.57
C ASN A 60 -6.43 15.92 24.18
N ASP A 61 -7.50 16.09 24.94
CA ASP A 61 -8.40 17.24 24.89
C ASP A 61 -7.77 18.40 25.66
N VAL A 62 -7.57 19.53 24.98
CA VAL A 62 -6.93 20.71 25.55
C VAL A 62 -7.97 21.83 25.56
N GLY A 63 -8.08 22.59 26.64
CA GLY A 63 -8.94 23.77 26.66
C GLY A 63 -10.39 23.48 27.06
N ASN A 64 -11.35 23.67 26.16
CA ASN A 64 -12.77 23.50 26.49
C ASN A 64 -13.10 22.01 26.48
N ASP A 65 -13.68 21.48 27.58
CA ASP A 65 -14.13 20.09 27.72
C ASP A 65 -14.97 19.65 26.51
N SER A 66 -14.30 19.09 25.51
CA SER A 66 -14.90 18.52 24.32
C SER A 66 -15.13 17.03 24.57
N THR A 67 -15.76 16.36 23.61
CA THR A 67 -15.80 14.89 23.66
C THR A 67 -15.34 14.41 22.31
N LEU A 68 -14.03 14.22 22.22
CA LEU A 68 -13.35 13.92 20.99
C LEU A 68 -13.79 12.55 20.44
N GLN A 69 -13.83 12.47 19.11
CA GLN A 69 -14.13 11.24 18.39
C GLN A 69 -12.99 10.89 17.43
N TYR A 70 -12.47 9.68 17.60
CA TYR A 70 -11.51 9.07 16.68
C TYR A 70 -12.24 8.18 15.67
N THR A 71 -11.87 8.28 14.40
CA THR A 71 -12.34 7.37 13.34
C THR A 71 -11.16 6.77 12.58
N LEU A 72 -11.18 5.45 12.39
CA LEU A 72 -10.25 4.73 11.54
C LEU A 72 -10.97 4.31 10.26
N GLN A 73 -10.37 4.62 9.11
CA GLN A 73 -10.77 4.11 7.80
C GLN A 73 -9.63 3.31 7.16
N ILE A 74 -9.99 2.27 6.40
CA ILE A 74 -9.07 1.51 5.55
C ILE A 74 -9.69 1.44 4.14
N ASN A 75 -8.92 1.83 3.12
CA ASN A 75 -9.34 1.90 1.72
C ASN A 75 -10.67 2.65 1.54
N GLY A 76 -10.83 3.77 2.25
CA GLY A 76 -12.04 4.60 2.25
C GLY A 76 -13.24 4.03 3.00
N THR A 77 -13.12 2.85 3.61
CA THR A 77 -14.17 2.24 4.43
C THR A 77 -13.92 2.49 5.90
N GLN A 78 -14.91 3.04 6.61
CA GLN A 78 -14.85 3.19 8.06
C GLN A 78 -14.84 1.83 8.76
N ILE A 79 -13.81 1.61 9.57
CA ILE A 79 -13.59 0.37 10.34
C ILE A 79 -14.04 0.53 11.77
N ALA A 80 -13.68 1.66 12.39
CA ALA A 80 -13.93 1.88 13.80
C ALA A 80 -14.17 3.36 14.10
N THR A 81 -14.98 3.60 15.12
CA THR A 81 -15.10 4.90 15.78
C THR A 81 -14.97 4.70 17.28
N GLN A 82 -14.21 5.56 17.94
CA GLN A 82 -13.97 5.52 19.37
C GLN A 82 -14.19 6.91 19.95
N THR A 83 -14.82 6.97 21.11
CA THR A 83 -15.17 8.22 21.77
C THR A 83 -14.34 8.37 23.04
N GLU A 84 -13.88 9.59 23.28
CA GLU A 84 -13.22 9.96 24.52
C GLU A 84 -14.05 9.56 25.75
N GLY A 85 -13.39 8.92 26.73
CA GLY A 85 -14.05 8.37 27.92
C GLY A 85 -14.89 7.09 27.69
N ALA A 86 -15.04 6.62 26.45
CA ALA A 86 -15.84 5.45 26.08
C ALA A 86 -15.17 4.57 25.02
N VAL A 87 -13.88 4.29 25.17
CA VAL A 87 -13.10 3.41 24.29
C VAL A 87 -13.55 1.97 24.46
N THR A 88 -13.85 1.29 23.35
CA THR A 88 -14.38 -0.08 23.32
C THR A 88 -13.39 -1.10 22.75
N ILE A 89 -12.51 -0.68 21.85
CA ILE A 89 -11.44 -1.53 21.29
C ILE A 89 -10.28 -1.47 22.28
N THR A 90 -10.14 -2.53 23.08
CA THR A 90 -9.12 -2.61 24.14
C THR A 90 -8.13 -3.76 23.93
N ALA A 91 -8.48 -4.73 23.08
CA ALA A 91 -7.60 -5.82 22.68
C ALA A 91 -7.34 -5.84 21.17
N GLN A 92 -6.18 -6.34 20.76
CA GLN A 92 -5.80 -6.44 19.34
C GLN A 92 -6.78 -7.30 18.55
N SER A 93 -7.33 -8.33 19.20
CA SER A 93 -8.38 -9.19 18.65
C SER A 93 -9.62 -8.43 18.22
N ASP A 94 -9.97 -7.35 18.93
CA ASP A 94 -11.16 -6.55 18.65
C ASP A 94 -10.95 -5.78 17.34
N LEU A 95 -9.80 -5.12 17.21
CA LEU A 95 -9.43 -4.39 15.99
C LEU A 95 -9.27 -5.34 14.79
N ILE A 96 -8.60 -6.49 14.99
CA ILE A 96 -8.46 -7.52 13.95
C ILE A 96 -9.83 -7.99 13.47
N SER A 97 -10.76 -8.25 14.40
CA SER A 97 -12.12 -8.71 14.06
C SER A 97 -12.88 -7.66 13.26
N LEU A 98 -12.79 -6.38 13.64
CA LEU A 98 -13.41 -5.28 12.90
C LEU A 98 -12.85 -5.15 11.49
N ILE A 99 -11.53 -5.14 11.33
CA ILE A 99 -10.89 -5.08 10.01
C ILE A 99 -11.33 -6.26 9.14
N ASN A 100 -11.25 -7.49 9.68
CA ASN A 100 -11.60 -8.69 8.94
C ASN A 100 -13.10 -8.78 8.60
N SER A 101 -13.98 -8.19 9.42
CA SER A 101 -15.41 -8.10 9.09
C SER A 101 -15.70 -7.26 7.84
N GLN A 102 -14.79 -6.34 7.49
CA GLN A 102 -14.87 -5.49 6.31
C GLN A 102 -13.94 -5.95 5.17
N ALA A 103 -13.24 -7.08 5.31
CA ALA A 103 -12.20 -7.50 4.35
C ALA A 103 -12.73 -7.70 2.93
N SER A 104 -13.98 -8.13 2.75
CA SER A 104 -14.60 -8.24 1.42
C SER A 104 -14.82 -6.88 0.75
N THR A 105 -14.98 -5.83 1.56
CA THR A 105 -15.15 -4.47 1.10
C THR A 105 -13.78 -3.83 0.89
N THR A 106 -12.87 -3.88 1.86
CA THR A 106 -11.57 -3.18 1.79
C THR A 106 -10.52 -3.92 0.96
N GLY A 107 -10.66 -5.24 0.82
CA GLY A 107 -9.61 -6.12 0.31
C GLY A 107 -8.42 -6.29 1.25
N VAL A 108 -8.55 -5.88 2.51
CA VAL A 108 -7.48 -5.94 3.52
C VAL A 108 -7.87 -6.90 4.63
N THR A 109 -6.99 -7.85 4.92
CA THR A 109 -7.10 -8.75 6.08
C THR A 109 -6.09 -8.39 7.15
N ALA A 110 -6.45 -8.56 8.42
CA ALA A 110 -5.59 -8.38 9.57
C ALA A 110 -5.29 -9.72 10.26
N THR A 111 -4.03 -9.93 10.66
CA THR A 111 -3.59 -11.13 11.38
C THR A 111 -2.66 -10.75 12.54
N LEU A 112 -2.84 -11.40 13.69
CA LEU A 112 -1.92 -11.25 14.81
C LEU A 112 -0.66 -12.09 14.54
N GLN A 113 0.50 -11.46 14.65
CA GLN A 113 1.80 -12.08 14.47
C GLN A 113 2.34 -12.61 15.80
N SER A 114 3.35 -13.50 15.74
CA SER A 114 3.94 -14.11 16.95
C SER A 114 4.66 -13.11 17.87
N ASN A 115 5.02 -11.93 17.35
CA ASN A 115 5.60 -10.82 18.12
C ASN A 115 4.55 -9.86 18.70
N ASN A 116 3.26 -10.22 18.61
CA ASN A 116 2.11 -9.39 18.96
C ASN A 116 1.91 -8.16 18.06
N ASP A 117 2.54 -8.07 16.88
CA ASP A 117 2.15 -7.05 15.91
C ASP A 117 0.88 -7.48 15.16
N ILE A 118 0.12 -6.52 14.65
CA ILE A 118 -0.97 -6.79 13.70
C ILE A 118 -0.44 -6.53 12.29
N GLN A 119 -0.39 -7.58 11.48
CA GLN A 119 -0.06 -7.49 10.07
C GLN A 119 -1.35 -7.32 9.26
N LEU A 120 -1.43 -6.22 8.53
CA LEU A 120 -2.42 -6.01 7.48
C LEU A 120 -1.85 -6.49 6.15
N THR A 121 -2.68 -7.13 5.34
CA THR A 121 -2.30 -7.67 4.03
C THR A 121 -3.40 -7.44 3.01
N ALA A 122 -3.03 -6.91 1.86
CA ALA A 122 -3.87 -6.85 0.68
C ALA A 122 -3.25 -7.73 -0.42
N ALA A 123 -3.74 -8.96 -0.51
CA ALA A 123 -3.08 -10.04 -1.25
C ALA A 123 -3.13 -9.88 -2.77
N ASP A 124 -4.09 -9.13 -3.29
CA ASP A 124 -4.28 -8.87 -4.72
C ASP A 124 -3.40 -7.72 -5.25
N GLY A 125 -2.60 -7.08 -4.38
CA GLY A 125 -1.71 -5.99 -4.75
C GLY A 125 -2.37 -4.61 -4.84
N ARG A 126 -3.60 -4.46 -4.35
CA ARG A 126 -4.14 -3.13 -4.02
C ARG A 126 -3.29 -2.47 -2.92
N ASN A 127 -3.37 -1.15 -2.82
CA ASN A 127 -2.79 -0.41 -1.70
C ASN A 127 -3.54 -0.71 -0.39
N ILE A 128 -2.84 -0.52 0.72
CA ILE A 128 -3.45 -0.34 2.04
C ILE A 128 -3.37 1.15 2.35
N GLU A 129 -4.46 1.84 2.07
CA GLU A 129 -4.66 3.24 2.42
C GLU A 129 -5.42 3.29 3.73
N PHE A 130 -4.97 4.10 4.67
CA PHE A 130 -5.73 4.30 5.90
C PHE A 130 -5.74 5.77 6.25
N ALA A 131 -6.84 6.16 6.89
CA ALA A 131 -7.05 7.50 7.39
C ALA A 131 -7.48 7.39 8.86
N GLU A 132 -6.74 8.07 9.72
CA GLU A 132 -7.03 8.25 11.13
C GLU A 132 -7.53 9.68 11.30
N MET A 133 -8.73 9.85 11.84
CA MET A 133 -9.39 11.14 11.96
C MET A 133 -9.70 11.45 13.42
N VAL A 134 -9.50 12.69 13.83
CA VAL A 134 -10.05 13.26 15.07
C VAL A 134 -11.13 14.26 14.71
N SER A 135 -12.23 14.28 15.45
CA SER A 135 -13.38 15.15 15.22
C SER A 135 -14.08 15.47 16.55
N ASN A 136 -15.10 16.33 16.51
CA ASN A 136 -15.81 16.87 17.68
C ASN A 136 -14.94 17.71 18.62
N ALA A 137 -13.84 18.27 18.11
CA ALA A 137 -13.11 19.31 18.82
C ALA A 137 -13.98 20.58 18.92
N SER A 138 -13.81 21.33 20.01
CA SER A 138 -14.53 22.58 20.20
C SER A 138 -13.60 23.71 20.65
N GLY A 139 -13.83 24.91 20.13
CA GLY A 139 -13.13 26.11 20.59
C GLY A 139 -11.70 26.28 20.11
N GLY A 140 -11.26 25.52 19.09
CA GLY A 140 -9.99 25.74 18.40
C GLY A 140 -8.74 25.51 19.24
N ALA A 141 -8.86 24.65 20.25
CA ALA A 141 -7.71 24.14 20.97
C ALA A 141 -7.07 23.00 20.17
N ASN A 142 -5.74 22.86 20.24
CA ASN A 142 -4.99 21.87 19.45
C ASN A 142 -5.22 20.44 19.99
N ASP A 143 -6.45 19.95 19.88
CA ASP A 143 -6.87 18.64 20.35
C ASP A 143 -6.19 17.56 19.54
N GLN A 144 -5.77 16.50 20.24
CA GLN A 144 -4.96 15.46 19.65
C GLN A 144 -5.48 14.08 20.02
N VAL A 145 -5.43 13.19 19.04
CA VAL A 145 -5.60 11.76 19.28
C VAL A 145 -4.38 11.04 18.74
N ARG A 146 -3.72 10.28 19.60
CA ARG A 146 -2.84 9.22 19.11
C ARG A 146 -3.73 8.08 18.62
N GLY A 147 -3.47 7.56 17.42
CA GLY A 147 -4.25 6.48 16.81
C GLY A 147 -3.57 5.10 16.87
N TYR A 148 -4.25 4.07 16.37
CA TYR A 148 -3.77 2.69 16.37
C TYR A 148 -2.44 2.48 15.67
N PHE A 149 -2.14 3.29 14.66
CA PHE A 149 -0.89 3.18 13.92
C PHE A 149 0.20 4.13 14.46
N GLY A 150 0.02 4.65 15.67
CA GLY A 150 1.00 5.47 16.40
C GLY A 150 1.07 6.93 15.98
N ASP A 151 0.34 7.34 14.93
CA ASP A 151 0.31 8.74 14.50
C ASP A 151 -0.42 9.59 15.51
N MET A 152 0.01 10.84 15.62
CA MET A 152 -0.70 11.89 16.34
C MET A 152 -1.54 12.66 15.33
N VAL A 153 -2.85 12.44 15.37
CA VAL A 153 -3.81 13.22 14.59
C VAL A 153 -4.13 14.47 15.38
N THR A 154 -3.71 15.63 14.87
CA THR A 154 -4.01 16.93 15.48
C THR A 154 -5.18 17.55 14.73
N GLU A 155 -6.16 18.04 15.47
CA GLU A 155 -7.25 18.82 14.91
C GLU A 155 -6.73 20.09 14.23
N ASN A 156 -7.40 20.49 13.15
CA ASN A 156 -7.27 21.82 12.59
C ASN A 156 -8.32 22.73 13.25
N PRO A 157 -7.91 23.74 14.04
CA PRO A 157 -8.83 24.64 14.75
C PRO A 157 -9.86 25.36 13.87
N ALA A 158 -9.55 25.53 12.58
CA ALA A 158 -10.47 26.17 11.63
C ALA A 158 -11.51 25.20 11.05
N LEU A 159 -11.23 23.90 11.08
CA LEU A 159 -12.07 22.87 10.49
C LEU A 159 -12.75 21.97 11.53
N LEU A 160 -12.31 21.99 12.79
CA LEU A 160 -12.80 21.17 13.91
C LEU A 160 -12.63 19.65 13.70
N TYR A 161 -11.72 19.28 12.80
CA TYR A 161 -11.26 17.90 12.60
C TYR A 161 -9.81 17.87 12.13
N GLY A 162 -9.16 16.72 12.29
CA GLY A 162 -7.82 16.42 11.81
C GLY A 162 -7.79 15.08 11.11
N VAL A 163 -6.88 14.90 10.14
CA VAL A 163 -6.69 13.64 9.41
C VAL A 163 -5.21 13.34 9.28
N SER A 164 -4.79 12.13 9.64
CA SER A 164 -3.52 11.55 9.22
C SER A 164 -3.79 10.39 8.27
N GLY A 165 -3.10 10.36 7.13
CA GLY A 165 -3.25 9.28 6.16
C GLY A 165 -1.89 8.76 5.71
N ARG A 166 -1.80 7.44 5.51
CA ARG A 166 -0.63 6.83 4.86
C ARG A 166 -1.11 5.77 3.87
N SER A 167 -0.26 5.47 2.90
CA SER A 167 -0.50 4.45 1.88
C SER A 167 0.67 3.49 1.85
N PHE A 168 0.37 2.19 1.91
CA PHE A 168 1.34 1.12 1.73
C PHE A 168 1.04 0.39 0.43
N LYS A 169 2.07 0.20 -0.38
CA LYS A 169 1.95 -0.35 -1.73
C LYS A 169 2.52 -1.75 -1.81
N GLY A 170 1.95 -2.55 -2.71
CA GLY A 170 2.53 -3.82 -3.12
C GLY A 170 3.75 -3.61 -4.04
N SER A 171 4.49 -4.68 -4.30
CA SER A 171 5.54 -4.69 -5.31
C SER A 171 4.99 -5.08 -6.68
N VAL A 172 5.69 -4.72 -7.77
CA VAL A 172 5.43 -5.31 -9.09
C VAL A 172 6.69 -6.05 -9.54
N THR A 173 6.53 -7.33 -9.86
CA THR A 173 7.60 -8.16 -10.40
C THR A 173 7.43 -8.28 -11.90
N LEU A 174 8.48 -7.99 -12.67
CA LEU A 174 8.49 -8.14 -14.12
C LEU A 174 9.23 -9.41 -14.52
N ALA A 175 8.67 -10.17 -15.47
CA ALA A 175 9.27 -11.38 -16.02
C ALA A 175 9.19 -11.38 -17.55
N ALA A 176 10.26 -11.83 -18.19
CA ALA A 176 10.38 -11.96 -19.64
C ALA A 176 11.37 -13.08 -19.99
N ASN A 177 11.25 -13.64 -21.20
CA ASN A 177 12.22 -14.62 -21.73
C ASN A 177 13.47 -13.96 -22.34
N SER A 178 13.51 -12.63 -22.35
CA SER A 178 14.55 -11.78 -22.94
C SER A 178 14.91 -10.67 -21.96
N GLN A 179 15.88 -9.83 -22.31
CA GLN A 179 16.19 -8.61 -21.57
C GLN A 179 14.96 -7.71 -21.42
N ILE A 180 14.80 -7.13 -20.23
CA ILE A 180 13.81 -6.10 -19.93
C ILE A 180 14.53 -4.76 -19.87
N ALA A 181 14.06 -3.80 -20.64
CA ALA A 181 14.42 -2.39 -20.55
C ALA A 181 13.22 -1.61 -20.00
N VAL A 182 13.41 -0.92 -18.88
CA VAL A 182 12.41 -0.04 -18.27
C VAL A 182 12.97 1.37 -18.34
N SER A 183 12.20 2.28 -18.94
CA SER A 183 12.53 3.70 -19.03
C SER A 183 11.40 4.47 -18.37
N ASP A 184 11.77 5.38 -17.47
CA ASP A 184 10.85 6.36 -16.90
C ASP A 184 10.86 7.61 -17.79
N LEU A 185 9.74 7.87 -18.47
CA LEU A 185 9.63 8.90 -19.51
C LEU A 185 9.20 10.26 -18.94
N ASN A 186 9.86 10.73 -17.88
CA ASN A 186 9.74 12.07 -17.29
C ASN A 186 8.43 12.79 -17.59
N ASP A 187 7.35 12.17 -17.14
CA ASP A 187 6.09 12.82 -16.94
C ASP A 187 6.12 13.48 -15.56
N SER A 188 5.16 14.35 -15.28
CA SER A 188 5.22 15.25 -14.13
C SER A 188 4.75 14.55 -12.85
N ASP A 189 4.92 13.24 -12.79
CA ASP A 189 4.16 12.33 -11.97
C ASP A 189 4.87 12.19 -10.62
N SER A 190 4.17 12.50 -9.53
CA SER A 190 4.72 12.31 -8.18
C SER A 190 4.81 10.85 -7.77
N GLU A 191 4.23 9.96 -8.56
CA GLU A 191 4.08 8.53 -8.29
C GLU A 191 5.21 7.77 -8.99
N ALA A 192 6.42 7.81 -8.42
CA ALA A 192 7.55 7.04 -8.95
C ALA A 192 7.27 5.53 -8.82
N PHE A 193 6.66 4.94 -9.85
CA PHE A 193 6.39 3.50 -9.92
C PHE A 193 7.68 2.67 -9.81
N PHE A 194 8.77 3.21 -10.36
CA PHE A 194 10.11 2.67 -10.22
C PHE A 194 10.97 3.64 -9.42
N THR A 195 10.82 3.68 -8.10
CA THR A 195 11.60 4.56 -7.20
C THR A 195 13.13 4.40 -7.31
N GLN A 196 13.61 3.32 -7.94
CA GLN A 196 15.03 3.06 -8.22
C GLN A 196 15.49 3.56 -9.61
N ILE A 197 14.56 3.94 -10.49
CA ILE A 197 14.85 4.50 -11.81
C ILE A 197 14.56 5.99 -11.72
N SER A 198 15.60 6.82 -11.76
CA SER A 198 15.42 8.26 -11.86
C SER A 198 14.72 8.63 -13.17
N ASN A 199 13.97 9.73 -13.19
CA ASN A 199 13.32 10.24 -14.40
C ASN A 199 14.31 10.35 -15.58
N ASN A 200 13.86 9.99 -16.78
CA ASN A 200 14.66 9.87 -18.01
C ASN A 200 15.78 8.82 -17.95
N ASN A 201 15.84 8.00 -16.91
CA ASN A 201 16.81 6.93 -16.82
C ASN A 201 16.23 5.61 -17.35
N THR A 202 17.12 4.71 -17.74
CA THR A 202 16.75 3.37 -18.20
C THR A 202 17.47 2.35 -17.35
N GLN A 203 16.73 1.42 -16.76
CA GLN A 203 17.30 0.20 -16.19
C GLN A 203 17.10 -0.96 -17.14
N THR A 204 18.17 -1.74 -17.33
CA THR A 204 18.15 -2.97 -18.12
C THR A 204 18.54 -4.13 -17.24
N THR A 205 17.72 -5.19 -17.24
CA THR A 205 18.11 -6.45 -16.62
C THR A 205 19.01 -7.20 -17.61
N ASN A 206 20.22 -7.58 -17.20
CA ASN A 206 21.02 -8.49 -18.01
C ASN A 206 20.34 -9.87 -17.98
N ALA A 207 19.60 -10.23 -19.02
CA ALA A 207 19.40 -11.64 -19.32
C ALA A 207 20.80 -12.24 -19.54
N ALA A 208 21.08 -13.42 -18.99
CA ALA A 208 22.29 -14.14 -19.35
C ALA A 208 22.26 -14.31 -20.87
N ALA A 209 23.12 -13.57 -21.58
CA ALA A 209 23.27 -13.75 -23.00
C ALA A 209 23.64 -15.22 -23.20
N ILE A 210 22.81 -15.96 -23.94
CA ILE A 210 23.27 -17.22 -24.52
C ILE A 210 24.33 -16.80 -25.52
N ALA A 211 25.59 -16.74 -25.06
CA ALA A 211 26.71 -16.41 -25.91
C ALA A 211 26.77 -17.44 -27.04
N SER A 212 27.31 -17.07 -28.20
CA SER A 212 27.52 -18.02 -29.32
C SER A 212 28.41 -19.23 -28.94
N SER A 213 29.09 -19.18 -27.79
CA SER A 213 29.79 -20.31 -27.17
C SER A 213 28.87 -21.32 -26.48
N ASN A 214 27.62 -20.96 -26.17
CA ASN A 214 26.59 -21.83 -25.63
C ASN A 214 25.98 -22.65 -26.77
N VAL A 215 26.85 -23.38 -27.48
CA VAL A 215 26.45 -24.31 -28.52
C VAL A 215 25.78 -25.49 -27.83
N LEU A 216 24.51 -25.73 -28.18
CA LEU A 216 23.83 -26.98 -27.91
C LEU A 216 24.75 -28.12 -28.36
N THR A 217 25.29 -28.92 -27.42
CA THR A 217 26.03 -30.12 -27.81
C THR A 217 25.00 -31.15 -28.24
N VAL A 218 24.66 -31.16 -29.54
CA VAL A 218 23.95 -32.29 -30.13
C VAL A 218 24.98 -33.40 -30.28
N ASN A 219 24.98 -34.33 -29.33
CA ASN A 219 25.77 -35.54 -29.45
C ASN A 219 25.03 -36.48 -30.40
N ASP A 220 25.31 -36.37 -31.70
CA ASP A 220 24.85 -37.37 -32.66
C ASP A 220 25.75 -38.60 -32.51
N SER A 221 25.25 -39.64 -31.85
CA SER A 221 25.96 -40.90 -31.63
C SER A 221 25.84 -41.86 -32.83
N ASN A 222 25.76 -41.35 -34.06
CA ASN A 222 25.87 -42.17 -35.27
C ASN A 222 27.19 -41.90 -35.99
N ASN A 223 28.24 -42.58 -35.53
CA ASN A 223 29.40 -42.89 -36.34
C ASN A 223 29.34 -44.37 -36.73
N SER A 224 28.63 -44.69 -37.81
CA SER A 224 28.93 -45.78 -38.77
C SER A 224 27.96 -45.75 -39.96
#